data_AF-A0A7K4CBR0-F1
#
_entry.id   AF-A0A7K4CBR0-F1
#
_cell.length_a   1.000
_cell.length_b   1.000
_cell.length_c   1.000
_cell.angle_alpha   90.00
_cell.angle_beta   90.00
_cell.angle_gamma   90.00
#
_symmetry.space_group_name_H-M   'P 1'
#
loop_
_entity.id
_entity.type
_entity.pdbx_description
1 polymer ?
#
loop_
_entity_poly.entity_id
_entity_poly.type
_entity_poly.pdbx_seq_one_letter_code
_entity_poly.pdbx_strand_id
1 'polypeptide(L)'
;MVRKQSIHAFLDLYQKGVISVEEQDIRKARQLLSDRCDAIKREQDRSPSGGEGTVRLQVRVCSDLVMFCDDLEKMYRLIQKQGIVASYLMILGTFATVLEENKNARLAGRYDLEPALIASLAAPLVDSIRLRLGTDRNWRSALRELAIIAARFNKRYPEPKFDQDMLLQVGPVVVSHFEKDVPEKEIFALIPDYADESELDEFESFLNKTPAILREEENAGIDWDAIYPPLKSVADAMAAQREQWAEERNQLCDHYSLIVPQTASAPAVPLPRPGGVRTFDIAVSGDAAPGEPAGGNVSGNAGPQIPPAIKGYLPILAGIGIILLFIAAGVYLSGDAAGMFNSTAKNATATGNITKVTTKPTVKPNTTTTVKPGTTTVKPGTTTAKPATTTAKPASTKTITPTPTPVAYSASQIGAHLLDIAFGPDNTKLQKPTKALIAISFLGAYADRDKNLLTQFIKDFNNYSNTLDISTNVNYNSPGDITLDFRSGEALSQINPDLVVFSIKDLDSGQYYFIKTNDKIYVNADLNGYLRDRWVLRAILYDLGFMGESAKYSDSLFYTDTTKGNKLTTIDLKAIQLMYGKSVTNGLTKSQTKAIVNP
;
A
#
# COMPACT_ATOMS: atom_id res chain seq x y z
N MET A 1 10.42 16.63 21.96
CA MET A 1 10.36 17.48 20.74
C MET A 1 11.45 17.17 19.72
N VAL A 2 12.74 17.49 19.99
CA VAL A 2 13.89 17.47 19.04
C VAL A 2 13.87 16.38 17.96
N ARG A 3 13.79 15.09 18.34
CA ARG A 3 13.85 13.95 17.41
C ARG A 3 12.86 14.04 16.23
N LYS A 4 11.66 14.65 16.41
CA LYS A 4 10.71 14.84 15.30
C LYS A 4 11.22 15.83 14.26
N GLN A 5 11.91 16.90 14.68
CA GLN A 5 12.53 17.86 13.77
C GLN A 5 13.69 17.22 13.00
N SER A 6 14.48 16.34 13.65
CA SER A 6 15.53 15.55 13.01
C SER A 6 15.00 14.67 11.87
N ILE A 7 13.88 13.96 12.09
CA ILE A 7 13.25 13.11 11.06
C ILE A 7 12.75 13.97 9.88
N HIS A 8 12.04 15.07 10.15
CA HIS A 8 11.56 15.97 9.09
C HIS A 8 12.72 16.56 8.26
N ALA A 9 13.78 17.04 8.91
CA ALA A 9 14.94 17.60 8.22
C ALA A 9 15.70 16.55 7.41
N PHE A 10 15.81 15.31 7.91
CA PHE A 10 16.43 14.22 7.16
C PHE A 10 15.61 13.83 5.91
N LEU A 11 14.28 13.74 6.03
CA LEU A 11 13.40 13.46 4.89
C LEU A 11 13.43 14.58 3.84
N ASP A 12 13.43 15.85 4.26
CA ASP A 12 13.56 17.01 3.36
C ASP A 12 14.91 17.02 2.61
N LEU A 13 16.03 16.73 3.30
CA LEU A 13 17.35 16.59 2.68
C LEU A 13 17.41 15.40 1.71
N TYR A 14 16.75 14.29 2.02
CA TYR A 14 16.69 13.11 1.15
C TYR A 14 15.83 13.37 -0.11
N GLN A 15 14.63 13.94 0.05
CA GLN A 15 13.75 14.30 -1.07
C GLN A 15 14.38 15.34 -2.01
N LYS A 16 15.22 16.24 -1.49
CA LYS A 16 16.00 17.20 -2.28
C LYS A 16 17.28 16.61 -2.92
N GLY A 17 17.57 15.33 -2.69
CA GLY A 17 18.78 14.67 -3.19
C GLY A 17 20.08 15.15 -2.56
N VAL A 18 20.02 15.88 -1.44
CA VAL A 18 21.20 16.42 -0.73
C VAL A 18 21.93 15.31 0.04
N ILE A 19 21.19 14.31 0.53
CA ILE A 19 21.75 13.08 1.10
C ILE A 19 21.32 11.87 0.29
N SER A 20 22.27 10.97 0.02
CA SER A 20 22.02 9.70 -0.68
C SER A 20 21.91 8.56 0.34
N VAL A 21 20.78 7.85 0.30
CA VAL A 21 20.49 6.66 1.10
C VAL A 21 20.21 5.52 0.12
N GLU A 22 20.93 4.41 0.28
CA GLU A 22 20.76 3.20 -0.52
C GLU A 22 19.98 2.17 0.31
N GLU A 23 19.28 1.22 -0.34
CA GLU A 23 18.37 0.29 0.34
C GLU A 23 18.96 -0.39 1.56
N GLN A 24 20.22 -0.82 1.47
CA GLN A 24 20.93 -1.58 2.49
C GLN A 24 22.14 -0.82 3.06
N ASP A 25 22.34 0.45 2.70
CA ASP A 25 23.48 1.26 3.15
C ASP A 25 23.15 2.74 3.41
N ILE A 26 23.30 3.16 4.67
CA ILE A 26 23.15 4.56 5.13
C ILE A 26 24.50 5.27 5.33
N ARG A 27 25.64 4.59 5.13
CA ARG A 27 26.98 5.12 5.42
C ARG A 27 27.31 6.36 4.59
N LYS A 28 26.82 6.47 3.35
CA LYS A 28 27.00 7.66 2.49
C LYS A 28 26.36 8.90 3.10
N ALA A 29 25.08 8.84 3.47
CA ALA A 29 24.40 9.92 4.20
C ALA A 29 25.07 10.24 5.54
N ARG A 30 25.40 9.21 6.34
CA ARG A 30 26.05 9.38 7.66
C ARG A 30 27.41 10.07 7.55
N GLN A 31 28.24 9.67 6.59
CA GLN A 31 29.56 10.25 6.35
C GLN A 31 29.44 11.73 5.95
N LEU A 32 28.60 12.03 4.95
CA LEU A 32 28.36 13.39 4.47
C LEU A 32 27.86 14.34 5.58
N LEU A 33 26.94 13.87 6.43
CA LEU A 33 26.45 14.61 7.60
C LEU A 33 27.55 14.79 8.67
N SER A 34 28.40 13.78 8.89
CA SER A 34 29.50 13.86 9.85
C SER A 34 30.60 14.85 9.40
N ASP A 35 31.02 14.76 8.13
CA ASP A 35 32.00 15.68 7.53
C ASP A 35 31.49 17.13 7.57
N ARG A 36 30.19 17.35 7.34
CA ARG A 36 29.58 18.68 7.47
C ARG A 36 29.50 19.14 8.92
N CYS A 37 29.18 18.25 9.86
CA CYS A 37 29.19 18.56 11.30
C CYS A 37 30.58 19.05 11.75
N ASP A 38 31.64 18.36 11.32
CA ASP A 38 33.01 18.69 11.68
C ASP A 38 33.57 19.88 10.89
N ALA A 39 33.03 20.21 9.71
CA ALA A 39 33.26 21.52 9.08
C ALA A 39 32.70 22.67 9.93
N ILE A 40 31.42 22.58 10.34
CA ILE A 40 30.74 23.64 11.10
C ILE A 40 31.39 23.83 12.49
N LYS A 41 31.82 22.76 13.18
CA LYS A 41 32.60 22.88 14.43
C LYS A 41 33.89 23.67 14.23
N ARG A 42 34.65 23.38 13.16
CA ARG A 42 35.88 24.12 12.82
C ARG A 42 35.62 25.57 12.40
N GLU A 43 34.42 25.89 11.91
CA GLU A 43 33.96 27.27 11.69
C GLU A 43 33.63 27.96 13.02
N GLN A 44 33.01 27.25 13.98
CA GLN A 44 32.73 27.73 15.34
C GLN A 44 34.01 28.08 16.11
N ASP A 45 35.01 27.18 16.11
CA ASP A 45 36.29 27.36 16.80
C ASP A 45 37.10 28.56 16.28
N ARG A 46 36.78 29.04 15.06
CA ARG A 46 37.45 30.17 14.39
C ARG A 46 36.76 31.52 14.58
N SER A 47 35.54 31.57 15.12
CA SER A 47 34.73 32.80 15.20
C SER A 47 34.31 33.14 16.65
N PRO A 48 35.25 33.52 17.53
CA PRO A 48 35.02 33.63 18.97
C PRO A 48 34.20 34.83 19.44
N SER A 49 33.68 35.70 18.55
CA SER A 49 33.19 37.04 18.94
C SER A 49 32.00 37.61 18.16
N GLY A 50 31.29 36.84 17.31
CA GLY A 50 30.16 37.43 16.54
C GLY A 50 29.10 36.50 15.94
N GLY A 51 29.41 35.23 15.63
CA GLY A 51 28.47 34.31 14.97
C GLY A 51 27.78 33.29 15.88
N GLU A 52 27.89 33.45 17.20
CA GLU A 52 27.81 32.30 18.12
C GLU A 52 26.45 31.58 18.16
N GLY A 53 25.33 32.31 18.09
CA GLY A 53 23.99 31.72 18.19
C GLY A 53 23.63 30.80 17.02
N THR A 54 23.88 31.25 15.79
CA THR A 54 23.55 30.52 14.56
C THR A 54 24.45 29.30 14.38
N VAL A 55 25.77 29.45 14.57
CA VAL A 55 26.71 28.32 14.39
C VAL A 55 26.47 27.23 15.45
N ARG A 56 26.21 27.59 16.72
CA ARG A 56 25.83 26.60 17.76
C ARG A 56 24.54 25.85 17.41
N LEU A 57 23.56 26.52 16.77
CA LEU A 57 22.32 25.88 16.32
C LEU A 57 22.58 24.93 15.15
N GLN A 58 23.40 25.33 14.17
CA GLN A 58 23.82 24.46 13.06
C GLN A 58 24.52 23.19 13.56
N VAL A 59 25.49 23.32 14.48
CA VAL A 59 26.20 22.17 15.09
C VAL A 59 25.21 21.24 15.79
N ARG A 60 24.25 21.78 16.55
CA ARG A 60 23.20 20.97 17.21
C ARG A 60 22.38 20.18 16.19
N VAL A 61 21.78 20.84 15.20
CA VAL A 61 20.94 20.15 14.21
C VAL A 61 21.73 19.12 13.40
N CYS A 62 22.96 19.44 13.02
CA CYS A 62 23.82 18.51 12.29
C CYS A 62 24.20 17.30 13.16
N SER A 63 24.46 17.50 14.45
CA SER A 63 24.64 16.42 15.42
C SER A 63 23.35 15.59 15.61
N ASP A 64 22.17 16.22 15.65
CA ASP A 64 20.88 15.53 15.76
C ASP A 64 20.57 14.68 14.51
N LEU A 65 20.97 15.13 13.32
CA LEU A 65 20.87 14.38 12.06
C LEU A 65 21.81 13.16 12.05
N VAL A 66 23.06 13.30 12.51
CA VAL A 66 23.99 12.16 12.65
C VAL A 66 23.46 11.15 13.69
N MET A 67 22.92 11.62 14.82
CA MET A 67 22.27 10.73 15.80
C MET A 67 21.03 10.03 15.22
N PHE A 68 20.31 10.65 14.28
CA PHE A 68 19.20 9.99 13.58
C PHE A 68 19.67 8.91 12.60
N CYS A 69 20.81 9.09 11.90
CA CYS A 69 21.43 7.99 11.14
C CYS A 69 21.76 6.78 12.04
N ASP A 70 22.31 7.04 13.23
CA ASP A 70 22.64 5.99 14.19
C ASP A 70 21.39 5.27 14.72
N ASP A 71 20.27 5.97 14.89
CA ASP A 71 19.00 5.35 15.27
C ASP A 71 18.33 4.61 14.10
N LEU A 72 18.45 5.08 12.85
CA LEU A 72 18.03 4.33 11.64
C LEU A 72 18.79 3.00 11.51
N GLU A 73 20.11 3.00 11.66
CA GLU A 73 20.95 1.79 11.66
C GLU A 73 20.54 0.82 12.79
N LYS A 74 20.21 1.33 13.99
CA LYS A 74 19.68 0.50 15.09
C LYS A 74 18.33 -0.11 14.76
N MET A 75 17.39 0.67 14.20
CA MET A 75 16.06 0.19 13.83
C MET A 75 16.13 -0.88 12.73
N TYR A 76 16.89 -0.63 11.66
CA TYR A 76 17.19 -1.60 10.60
C TYR A 76 17.73 -2.93 11.16
N ARG A 77 18.76 -2.88 12.02
CA ARG A 77 19.32 -4.09 12.67
C ARG A 77 18.34 -4.78 13.62
N LEU A 78 17.43 -4.04 14.27
CA LEU A 78 16.41 -4.62 15.14
C LEU A 78 15.32 -5.34 14.36
N ILE A 79 14.91 -4.79 13.21
CA ILE A 79 13.93 -5.39 12.30
C ILE A 79 14.49 -6.67 11.66
N GLN A 80 15.72 -6.63 11.15
CA GLN A 80 16.41 -7.83 10.64
C GLN A 80 16.57 -8.93 11.69
N LYS A 81 16.76 -8.57 12.98
CA LYS A 81 16.81 -9.55 14.09
C LYS A 81 15.48 -10.25 14.38
N GLN A 82 14.36 -9.76 13.86
CA GLN A 82 13.06 -10.46 13.91
C GLN A 82 12.83 -11.37 12.68
N GLY A 83 13.81 -11.46 11.77
CA GLY A 83 13.68 -12.18 10.50
C GLY A 83 13.03 -11.37 9.38
N ILE A 84 12.58 -10.14 9.66
CA ILE A 84 11.88 -9.29 8.69
C ILE A 84 12.89 -8.68 7.71
N VAL A 85 12.69 -8.91 6.42
CA VAL A 85 13.45 -8.25 5.35
C VAL A 85 13.02 -6.78 5.27
N ALA A 86 13.95 -5.87 5.50
CA ALA A 86 13.72 -4.43 5.46
C ALA A 86 14.82 -3.70 4.69
N SER A 87 14.49 -2.49 4.22
CA SER A 87 15.44 -1.53 3.65
C SER A 87 15.34 -0.19 4.39
N TYR A 88 16.39 0.64 4.30
CA TYR A 88 16.34 2.02 4.80
C TYR A 88 15.22 2.83 4.13
N LEU A 89 14.90 2.54 2.86
CA LEU A 89 13.82 3.21 2.13
C LEU A 89 12.45 2.85 2.69
N MET A 90 12.20 1.59 3.10
CA MET A 90 10.95 1.20 3.78
C MET A 90 10.80 1.91 5.13
N ILE A 91 11.88 2.04 5.90
CA ILE A 91 11.85 2.71 7.21
C ILE A 91 11.59 4.21 7.04
N LEU A 92 12.23 4.86 6.05
CA LEU A 92 12.01 6.27 5.74
C LEU A 92 10.60 6.53 5.17
N GLY A 93 10.08 5.64 4.31
CA GLY A 93 8.71 5.68 3.81
C GLY A 93 7.70 5.56 4.96
N THR A 94 7.91 4.62 5.88
CA THR A 94 7.08 4.47 7.09
C THR A 94 7.08 5.76 7.93
N PHE A 95 8.23 6.41 8.10
CA PHE A 95 8.30 7.71 8.77
C PHE A 95 7.59 8.82 8.00
N ALA A 96 7.66 8.85 6.67
CA ALA A 96 6.94 9.81 5.84
C ALA A 96 5.42 9.64 6.03
N THR A 97 4.88 8.43 5.84
CA THR A 97 3.45 8.13 6.04
C THR A 97 2.99 8.50 7.45
N VAL A 98 3.69 8.07 8.50
CA VAL A 98 3.32 8.39 9.89
C VAL A 98 3.40 9.90 10.18
N LEU A 99 4.31 10.63 9.53
CA LEU A 99 4.40 12.09 9.66
C LEU A 99 3.31 12.83 8.87
N GLU A 100 2.84 12.27 7.75
CA GLU A 100 1.69 12.77 6.99
C GLU A 100 0.37 12.46 7.70
N GLU A 101 0.18 11.26 8.24
CA GLU A 101 -0.92 10.95 9.16
C GLU A 101 -0.95 11.91 10.36
N ASN A 102 0.20 12.16 10.99
CA ASN A 102 0.31 13.12 12.11
C ASN A 102 0.18 14.59 11.69
N LYS A 103 0.34 14.92 10.40
CA LYS A 103 0.06 16.24 9.83
C LYS A 103 -1.45 16.37 9.58
N ASN A 104 -2.07 15.37 8.96
CA ASN A 104 -3.48 15.34 8.60
C ASN A 104 -4.38 15.28 9.85
N ALA A 105 -4.02 14.46 10.85
CA ALA A 105 -4.65 14.45 12.17
C ALA A 105 -4.44 15.76 12.96
N ARG A 106 -3.59 16.68 12.48
CA ARG A 106 -3.47 18.06 12.99
C ARG A 106 -4.18 19.09 12.13
N LEU A 107 -4.45 18.83 10.83
CA LEU A 107 -5.27 19.71 9.98
C LEU A 107 -6.67 19.94 10.59
N ALA A 108 -7.20 18.90 11.24
CA ALA A 108 -8.42 18.88 12.06
C ALA A 108 -8.56 20.02 13.10
N GLY A 109 -7.46 20.66 13.49
CA GLY A 109 -7.48 21.83 14.38
C GLY A 109 -6.32 22.78 14.07
N ARG A 110 -5.93 22.88 12.79
CA ARG A 110 -4.80 23.72 12.37
C ARG A 110 -5.23 25.16 12.10
N TYR A 111 -6.39 25.34 11.46
CA TYR A 111 -6.93 26.66 11.16
C TYR A 111 -7.79 27.14 12.33
N ASP A 112 -7.42 28.25 12.95
CA ASP A 112 -8.20 28.89 14.01
C ASP A 112 -9.22 29.83 13.35
N LEU A 113 -10.25 29.24 12.73
CA LEU A 113 -11.34 29.98 12.08
C LEU A 113 -12.46 30.23 13.08
N GLU A 114 -13.03 31.43 13.06
CA GLU A 114 -14.19 31.74 13.88
C GLU A 114 -15.35 30.78 13.55
N PRO A 115 -15.97 30.08 14.53
CA PRO A 115 -17.04 29.12 14.25
C PRO A 115 -18.24 29.72 13.50
N ALA A 116 -18.50 31.03 13.68
CA ALA A 116 -19.51 31.76 12.93
C ALA A 116 -19.19 31.84 11.42
N LEU A 117 -17.91 31.95 11.07
CA LEU A 117 -17.43 31.99 9.68
C LEU A 117 -17.66 30.63 9.00
N ILE A 118 -17.28 29.53 9.65
CA ILE A 118 -17.52 28.17 9.14
C ILE A 118 -19.03 27.90 9.03
N ALA A 119 -19.82 28.29 10.03
CA ALA A 119 -21.27 28.15 10.01
C ALA A 119 -21.93 28.95 8.86
N SER A 120 -21.41 30.13 8.54
CA SER A 120 -21.92 30.96 7.43
C SER A 120 -21.77 30.28 6.06
N LEU A 121 -20.73 29.45 5.88
CA LEU A 121 -20.51 28.63 4.68
C LEU A 121 -21.28 27.30 4.74
N ALA A 122 -21.34 26.66 5.91
CA ALA A 122 -22.02 25.38 6.09
C ALA A 122 -23.54 25.49 5.82
N ALA A 123 -24.20 26.59 6.18
CA ALA A 123 -25.63 26.78 5.96
C ALA A 123 -26.09 26.63 4.48
N PRO A 124 -25.62 27.44 3.51
CA PRO A 124 -26.05 27.32 2.11
C PRO A 124 -25.62 25.99 1.46
N LEU A 125 -24.52 25.39 1.91
CA LEU A 125 -24.11 24.05 1.50
C LEU A 125 -25.09 22.98 2.00
N VAL A 126 -25.45 23.00 3.27
CA VAL A 126 -26.41 22.07 3.89
C VAL A 126 -27.77 22.12 3.20
N ASP A 127 -28.27 23.30 2.87
CA ASP A 127 -29.57 23.42 2.21
C ASP A 127 -29.52 23.01 0.73
N SER A 128 -28.41 23.27 0.02
CA SER A 128 -28.17 22.71 -1.33
C SER A 128 -28.10 21.17 -1.32
N ILE A 129 -27.39 20.58 -0.35
CA ILE A 129 -27.28 19.13 -0.17
C ILE A 129 -28.65 18.51 0.18
N ARG A 130 -29.42 19.15 1.08
CA ARG A 130 -30.78 18.71 1.43
C ARG A 130 -31.74 18.73 0.25
N LEU A 131 -31.61 19.71 -0.63
CA LEU A 131 -32.42 19.83 -1.84
C LEU A 131 -32.08 18.73 -2.85
N ARG A 132 -30.79 18.42 -3.05
CA ARG A 132 -30.34 17.43 -4.03
C ARG A 132 -30.44 15.97 -3.56
N LEU A 133 -30.23 15.68 -2.28
CA LEU A 133 -30.40 14.32 -1.73
C LEU A 133 -31.87 13.97 -1.41
N GLY A 134 -32.75 14.97 -1.26
CA GLY A 134 -34.18 14.78 -1.03
C GLY A 134 -34.49 14.03 0.27
N THR A 135 -34.66 12.72 0.19
CA THR A 135 -34.96 11.80 1.31
C THR A 135 -33.75 11.00 1.81
N ASP A 136 -32.70 10.78 1.02
CA ASP A 136 -31.49 10.05 1.48
C ASP A 136 -30.56 10.98 2.28
N ARG A 137 -30.91 11.21 3.55
CA ARG A 137 -30.23 12.17 4.42
C ARG A 137 -29.12 11.53 5.27
N ASN A 138 -28.52 10.44 4.78
CA ASN A 138 -27.35 9.83 5.39
C ASN A 138 -26.16 10.82 5.36
N TRP A 139 -25.41 10.94 6.45
CA TRP A 139 -24.26 11.85 6.51
C TRP A 139 -23.16 11.50 5.50
N ARG A 140 -23.02 10.22 5.11
CA ARG A 140 -22.06 9.81 4.07
C ARG A 140 -22.50 10.28 2.68
N SER A 141 -23.80 10.19 2.37
CA SER A 141 -24.37 10.78 1.16
C SER A 141 -24.19 12.31 1.14
N ALA A 142 -24.39 12.97 2.30
CA ALA A 142 -24.14 14.41 2.46
C ALA A 142 -22.66 14.80 2.30
N LEU A 143 -21.73 13.98 2.80
CA LEU A 143 -20.29 14.24 2.72
C LEU A 143 -19.75 14.01 1.29
N ARG A 144 -20.26 13.01 0.55
CA ARG A 144 -19.96 12.84 -0.87
C ARG A 144 -20.55 13.98 -1.72
N GLU A 145 -21.78 14.38 -1.45
CA GLU A 145 -22.40 15.51 -2.17
C GLU A 145 -21.69 16.85 -1.88
N LEU A 146 -21.14 17.04 -0.66
CA LEU A 146 -20.27 18.18 -0.34
C LEU A 146 -19.00 18.19 -1.22
N ALA A 147 -18.35 17.05 -1.43
CA ALA A 147 -17.20 16.94 -2.34
C ALA A 147 -17.57 17.26 -3.80
N ILE A 148 -18.73 16.76 -4.26
CA ILE A 148 -19.27 17.06 -5.60
C ILE A 148 -19.56 18.55 -5.77
N ILE A 149 -20.12 19.22 -4.76
CA ILE A 149 -20.32 20.67 -4.77
C ILE A 149 -18.98 21.41 -4.80
N ALA A 150 -17.95 20.96 -4.07
CA ALA A 150 -16.62 21.57 -4.08
C ALA A 150 -15.91 21.46 -5.43
N ALA A 151 -15.92 20.28 -6.08
CA ALA A 151 -15.37 20.10 -7.43
C ALA A 151 -16.09 21.01 -8.45
N ARG A 152 -17.43 20.99 -8.45
CA ARG A 152 -18.25 21.86 -9.33
C ARG A 152 -18.05 23.35 -9.04
N PHE A 153 -17.80 23.73 -7.78
CA PHE A 153 -17.44 25.10 -7.42
C PHE A 153 -16.09 25.50 -8.05
N ASN A 154 -15.04 24.69 -7.88
CA ASN A 154 -13.70 24.95 -8.44
C ASN A 154 -13.72 25.05 -9.98
N LYS A 155 -14.58 24.28 -10.65
CA LYS A 155 -14.82 24.34 -12.10
C LYS A 155 -15.45 25.68 -12.54
N ARG A 156 -16.34 26.24 -11.72
CA ARG A 156 -17.13 27.45 -12.01
C ARG A 156 -16.42 28.74 -11.56
N TYR A 157 -15.70 28.68 -10.45
CA TYR A 157 -14.96 29.77 -9.83
C TYR A 157 -13.52 29.29 -9.57
N PRO A 158 -12.54 29.62 -10.44
CA PRO A 158 -11.15 29.17 -10.28
C PRO A 158 -10.46 29.71 -9.02
N GLU A 159 -10.93 30.86 -8.53
CA GLU A 159 -10.55 31.51 -7.28
C GLU A 159 -11.80 32.15 -6.64
N PRO A 160 -11.97 32.08 -5.31
CA PRO A 160 -11.24 31.24 -4.35
C PRO A 160 -11.44 29.74 -4.65
N LYS A 161 -10.55 28.88 -4.15
CA LYS A 161 -10.68 27.42 -4.31
C LYS A 161 -11.37 26.78 -3.11
N PHE A 162 -12.32 25.89 -3.39
CA PHE A 162 -12.81 24.91 -2.43
C PHE A 162 -11.85 23.73 -2.37
N ASP A 163 -10.74 23.90 -1.64
CA ASP A 163 -9.70 22.87 -1.50
C ASP A 163 -9.92 21.91 -0.31
N GLN A 164 -9.09 20.87 -0.23
CA GLN A 164 -9.20 19.80 0.76
C GLN A 164 -9.07 20.28 2.21
N ASP A 165 -8.24 21.29 2.51
CA ASP A 165 -8.17 21.81 3.88
C ASP A 165 -9.52 22.44 4.28
N MET A 166 -10.17 23.14 3.35
CA MET A 166 -11.45 23.79 3.62
C MET A 166 -12.60 22.79 3.69
N LEU A 167 -12.56 21.72 2.89
CA LEU A 167 -13.44 20.55 3.09
C LEU A 167 -13.27 19.94 4.48
N LEU A 168 -12.03 19.83 5.00
CA LEU A 168 -11.78 19.37 6.36
C LEU A 168 -12.34 20.32 7.44
N GLN A 169 -12.32 21.65 7.23
CA GLN A 169 -12.93 22.60 8.19
C GLN A 169 -14.47 22.57 8.14
N VAL A 170 -15.05 22.48 6.96
CA VAL A 170 -16.50 22.64 6.73
C VAL A 170 -17.26 21.32 6.90
N GLY A 171 -16.64 20.19 6.56
CA GLY A 171 -17.23 18.86 6.58
C GLY A 171 -17.91 18.47 7.89
N PRO A 172 -17.25 18.60 9.07
CA PRO A 172 -17.87 18.30 10.36
C PRO A 172 -19.12 19.13 10.66
N VAL A 173 -19.08 20.43 10.35
CA VAL A 173 -20.22 21.33 10.57
C VAL A 173 -21.38 20.93 9.66
N VAL A 174 -21.12 20.69 8.37
CA VAL A 174 -22.13 20.20 7.41
C VAL A 174 -22.72 18.87 7.87
N VAL A 175 -21.90 17.89 8.24
CA VAL A 175 -22.36 16.57 8.71
C VAL A 175 -23.24 16.67 9.95
N SER A 176 -22.92 17.56 10.90
CA SER A 176 -23.72 17.75 12.13
C SER A 176 -25.19 18.17 11.88
N HIS A 177 -25.50 18.71 10.70
CA HIS A 177 -26.85 19.06 10.27
C HIS A 177 -27.65 17.88 9.66
N PHE A 178 -27.01 16.70 9.52
CA PHE A 178 -27.60 15.43 9.09
C PHE A 178 -27.56 14.39 10.22
N GLU A 179 -26.40 14.19 10.85
CA GLU A 179 -26.21 13.28 11.99
C GLU A 179 -25.20 13.88 12.99
N LYS A 180 -25.61 14.01 14.25
CA LYS A 180 -24.87 14.81 15.26
C LYS A 180 -23.70 14.09 15.93
N ASP A 181 -23.78 12.77 16.02
CA ASP A 181 -22.91 11.96 16.87
C ASP A 181 -21.77 11.27 16.07
N VAL A 182 -21.57 11.69 14.81
CA VAL A 182 -20.51 11.19 13.92
C VAL A 182 -19.14 11.72 14.39
N PRO A 183 -18.16 10.86 14.69
CA PRO A 183 -16.83 11.32 15.10
C PRO A 183 -16.11 12.05 13.96
N GLU A 184 -15.55 13.23 14.24
CA GLU A 184 -14.79 14.02 13.27
C GLU A 184 -13.70 13.21 12.56
N LYS A 185 -13.03 12.30 13.29
CA LYS A 185 -12.02 11.38 12.74
C LYS A 185 -12.56 10.48 11.60
N GLU A 186 -13.83 10.08 11.64
CA GLU A 186 -14.43 9.29 10.55
C GLU A 186 -14.75 10.17 9.34
N ILE A 187 -15.19 11.41 9.57
CA ILE A 187 -15.43 12.42 8.52
C ILE A 187 -14.12 12.76 7.80
N PHE A 188 -13.04 13.05 8.55
CA PHE A 188 -11.72 13.35 7.98
C PHE A 188 -11.10 12.17 7.23
N ALA A 189 -11.47 10.93 7.56
CA ALA A 189 -10.99 9.74 6.87
C ALA A 189 -11.65 9.54 5.50
N LEU A 190 -12.88 10.03 5.29
CA LEU A 190 -13.66 9.84 4.06
C LEU A 190 -13.60 11.04 3.09
N ILE A 191 -13.26 12.23 3.58
CA ILE A 191 -13.11 13.45 2.74
C ILE A 191 -12.12 13.27 1.57
N PRO A 192 -10.93 12.65 1.73
CA PRO A 192 -10.03 12.39 0.61
C PRO A 192 -10.66 11.49 -0.45
N ASP A 193 -11.18 10.33 -0.04
CA ASP A 193 -11.78 9.34 -0.93
C ASP A 193 -12.94 9.93 -1.75
N TYR A 194 -13.80 10.74 -1.13
CA TYR A 194 -14.92 11.40 -1.82
C TYR A 194 -14.50 12.58 -2.72
N ALA A 195 -13.38 13.24 -2.45
CA ALA A 195 -12.81 14.23 -3.36
C ALA A 195 -12.26 13.55 -4.62
N ASP A 196 -11.47 12.47 -4.45
CA ASP A 196 -10.93 11.67 -5.54
C ASP A 196 -12.05 11.00 -6.38
N GLU A 197 -13.10 10.46 -5.74
CA GLU A 197 -14.30 9.97 -6.44
C GLU A 197 -14.98 11.09 -7.24
N SER A 198 -15.09 12.32 -6.69
CA SER A 198 -15.74 13.43 -7.38
C SER A 198 -14.93 13.96 -8.58
N GLU A 199 -13.60 14.01 -8.49
CA GLU A 199 -12.76 14.37 -9.64
C GLU A 199 -12.83 13.30 -10.75
N LEU A 200 -12.96 12.03 -10.36
CA LEU A 200 -13.14 10.93 -11.31
C LEU A 200 -14.53 10.95 -11.98
N ASP A 201 -15.61 11.13 -11.20
CA ASP A 201 -16.98 11.27 -11.71
C ASP A 201 -17.09 12.44 -12.70
N GLU A 202 -16.45 13.58 -12.42
CA GLU A 202 -16.37 14.72 -13.35
C GLU A 202 -15.55 14.39 -14.61
N PHE A 203 -14.42 13.70 -14.47
CA PHE A 203 -13.61 13.29 -15.62
C PHE A 203 -14.37 12.32 -16.55
N GLU A 204 -15.12 11.36 -15.99
CA GLU A 204 -16.00 10.48 -16.77
C GLU A 204 -17.17 11.27 -17.41
N SER A 205 -17.71 12.30 -16.76
CA SER A 205 -18.75 13.18 -17.34
C SER A 205 -18.25 14.07 -18.50
N PHE A 206 -16.96 14.41 -18.53
CA PHE A 206 -16.31 15.02 -19.70
C PHE A 206 -16.16 14.04 -20.88
N LEU A 207 -15.65 12.83 -20.60
CA LEU A 207 -15.38 11.80 -21.62
C LEU A 207 -16.64 11.33 -22.34
N ASN A 208 -17.69 10.98 -21.59
CA ASN A 208 -18.96 10.45 -22.11
C ASN A 208 -19.77 11.44 -22.97
N LYS A 209 -19.27 12.67 -23.22
CA LYS A 209 -19.95 13.75 -23.96
C LYS A 209 -21.38 14.00 -23.45
N THR A 210 -21.54 13.90 -22.13
CA THR A 210 -22.80 14.02 -21.40
C THR A 210 -23.64 15.19 -21.95
N PRO A 211 -24.83 14.92 -22.54
CA PRO A 211 -25.64 15.93 -23.22
C PRO A 211 -25.90 17.18 -22.38
N ALA A 212 -25.98 18.35 -23.02
CA ALA A 212 -26.06 19.65 -22.33
C ALA A 212 -27.20 19.72 -21.29
N ILE A 213 -28.33 19.05 -21.54
CA ILE A 213 -29.48 18.92 -20.63
C ILE A 213 -29.06 18.36 -19.25
N LEU A 214 -28.22 17.33 -19.23
CA LEU A 214 -27.72 16.75 -17.97
C LEU A 214 -26.76 17.69 -17.23
N ARG A 215 -26.08 18.61 -17.94
CA ARG A 215 -25.26 19.66 -17.30
C ARG A 215 -26.10 20.77 -16.66
N GLU A 216 -27.33 20.97 -17.13
CA GLU A 216 -28.31 21.82 -16.47
C GLU A 216 -28.85 21.14 -15.20
N GLU A 217 -29.14 19.83 -15.26
CA GLU A 217 -29.48 19.01 -14.07
C GLU A 217 -28.33 18.93 -13.05
N GLU A 218 -27.05 18.84 -13.47
CA GLU A 218 -25.87 18.90 -12.59
C GLU A 218 -25.75 20.22 -11.79
N ASN A 219 -26.37 21.31 -12.27
CA ASN A 219 -26.41 22.61 -11.60
C ASN A 219 -27.76 22.88 -10.90
N ALA A 220 -28.76 22.01 -11.06
CA ALA A 220 -30.07 22.21 -10.47
C ALA A 220 -30.01 22.05 -8.94
N GLY A 221 -30.51 23.06 -8.22
CA GLY A 221 -30.59 23.04 -6.76
C GLY A 221 -29.29 23.36 -6.01
N ILE A 222 -28.31 24.03 -6.65
CA ILE A 222 -27.16 24.63 -5.97
C ILE A 222 -27.26 26.15 -6.07
N ASP A 223 -27.36 26.84 -4.94
CA ASP A 223 -27.32 28.31 -4.90
C ASP A 223 -25.87 28.79 -4.84
N TRP A 224 -25.26 28.95 -6.01
CA TRP A 224 -23.88 29.42 -6.16
C TRP A 224 -23.66 30.83 -5.62
N ASP A 225 -24.67 31.70 -5.67
CA ASP A 225 -24.56 33.09 -5.23
C ASP A 225 -24.70 33.22 -3.70
N ALA A 226 -25.38 32.26 -3.04
CA ALA A 226 -25.36 32.10 -1.59
C ALA A 226 -24.06 31.43 -1.08
N ILE A 227 -23.47 30.50 -1.84
CA ILE A 227 -22.23 29.80 -1.45
C ILE A 227 -20.98 30.68 -1.62
N TYR A 228 -20.86 31.41 -2.73
CA TYR A 228 -19.61 32.10 -3.09
C TYR A 228 -19.13 33.14 -2.06
N PRO A 229 -19.99 34.03 -1.49
CA PRO A 229 -19.54 35.04 -0.53
C PRO A 229 -18.94 34.48 0.78
N PRO A 230 -19.62 33.59 1.55
CA PRO A 230 -19.03 33.02 2.77
C PRO A 230 -17.86 32.10 2.46
N LEU A 231 -17.87 31.41 1.30
CA LEU A 231 -16.73 30.60 0.85
C LEU A 231 -15.49 31.45 0.65
N LYS A 232 -15.63 32.62 0.02
CA LYS A 232 -14.53 33.57 -0.09
C LYS A 232 -14.04 34.04 1.28
N SER A 233 -14.92 34.39 2.21
CA SER A 233 -14.50 34.84 3.54
C SER A 233 -13.75 33.76 4.34
N VAL A 234 -14.13 32.48 4.21
CA VAL A 234 -13.35 31.35 4.76
C VAL A 234 -12.00 31.22 4.05
N ALA A 235 -11.97 31.25 2.71
CA ALA A 235 -10.74 31.10 1.94
C ALA A 235 -9.72 32.24 2.18
N ASP A 236 -10.18 33.49 2.28
CA ASP A 236 -9.35 34.66 2.59
C ASP A 236 -8.73 34.53 4.00
N ALA A 237 -9.49 34.05 5.00
CA ALA A 237 -9.00 33.80 6.36
C ALA A 237 -7.99 32.63 6.41
N MET A 238 -8.25 31.55 5.68
CA MET A 238 -7.31 30.43 5.54
C MET A 238 -6.04 30.82 4.79
N ALA A 239 -6.12 31.72 3.81
CA ALA A 239 -4.96 32.26 3.09
C ALA A 239 -4.04 33.06 4.02
N ALA A 240 -4.60 33.94 4.86
CA ALA A 240 -3.83 34.68 5.85
C ALA A 240 -3.10 33.76 6.86
N GLN A 241 -3.74 32.69 7.33
CA GLN A 241 -3.09 31.72 8.22
C GLN A 241 -2.05 30.85 7.49
N ARG A 242 -2.27 30.51 6.21
CA ARG A 242 -1.27 29.87 5.34
C ARG A 242 -0.04 30.75 5.14
N GLU A 243 -0.22 32.06 4.97
CA GLU A 243 0.85 33.05 4.84
C GLU A 243 1.64 33.19 6.14
N GLN A 244 0.96 33.34 7.29
CA GLN A 244 1.62 33.36 8.61
C GLN A 244 2.48 32.10 8.84
N TRP A 245 1.98 30.90 8.55
CA TRP A 245 2.79 29.68 8.68
C TRP A 245 3.89 29.57 7.62
N ALA A 246 3.76 30.22 6.47
CA ALA A 246 4.84 30.32 5.49
C ALA A 246 5.96 31.22 6.03
N GLU A 247 5.63 32.35 6.68
CA GLU A 247 6.60 33.20 7.37
C GLU A 247 7.28 32.48 8.55
N GLU A 248 6.51 31.85 9.45
CA GLU A 248 7.05 31.05 10.57
C GLU A 248 7.92 29.89 10.06
N ARG A 249 7.50 29.21 9.00
CA ARG A 249 8.30 28.17 8.35
C ARG A 249 9.54 28.74 7.70
N ASN A 250 9.49 29.91 7.07
CA ASN A 250 10.65 30.54 6.45
C ASN A 250 11.67 30.97 7.51
N GLN A 251 11.24 31.55 8.63
CA GLN A 251 12.11 31.85 9.78
C GLN A 251 12.81 30.58 10.31
N LEU A 252 12.07 29.47 10.44
CA LEU A 252 12.65 28.16 10.79
C LEU A 252 13.58 27.64 9.68
N CYS A 253 13.20 27.75 8.41
CA CYS A 253 14.01 27.31 7.28
C CYS A 253 15.28 28.14 7.11
N ASP A 254 15.31 29.41 7.50
CA ASP A 254 16.52 30.23 7.55
C ASP A 254 17.47 29.80 8.68
N HIS A 255 16.92 29.31 9.81
CA HIS A 255 17.72 28.63 10.82
C HIS A 255 18.32 27.30 10.35
N TYR A 256 17.72 26.63 9.36
CA TYR A 256 18.21 25.37 8.78
C TYR A 256 19.07 25.54 7.52
N SER A 257 18.77 26.53 6.66
CA SER A 257 19.49 26.79 5.40
C SER A 257 20.95 27.15 5.68
N LEU A 258 21.20 27.85 6.78
CA LEU A 258 22.51 28.11 7.39
C LEU A 258 23.42 26.86 7.52
N ILE A 259 22.87 25.64 7.62
CA ILE A 259 23.65 24.40 7.71
C ILE A 259 24.26 24.04 6.35
N VAL A 260 23.55 24.32 5.26
CA VAL A 260 24.01 24.09 3.88
C VAL A 260 24.78 25.33 3.42
N PRO A 261 26.08 25.20 3.07
CA PRO A 261 26.86 26.38 2.76
C PRO A 261 26.44 26.95 1.40
N GLN A 262 26.18 28.25 1.33
CA GLN A 262 26.19 29.01 0.07
C GLN A 262 27.63 29.20 -0.43
N THR A 263 28.43 28.13 -0.44
CA THR A 263 29.80 28.14 -0.97
C THR A 263 29.76 28.32 -2.48
N ALA A 264 30.00 29.56 -2.89
CA ALA A 264 30.60 30.01 -4.15
C ALA A 264 30.21 29.27 -5.43
N SER A 265 29.73 30.02 -6.41
CA SER A 265 29.76 29.64 -7.82
C SER A 265 31.16 29.13 -8.20
N ALA A 266 31.30 27.81 -8.37
CA ALA A 266 32.55 27.21 -8.81
C ALA A 266 32.95 27.79 -10.18
N PRO A 267 34.25 28.03 -10.44
CA PRO A 267 34.70 28.45 -11.76
C PRO A 267 34.23 27.43 -12.80
N ALA A 268 33.71 27.92 -13.92
CA ALA A 268 32.93 27.12 -14.87
C ALA A 268 33.78 26.05 -15.59
N VAL A 269 33.93 24.89 -14.94
CA VAL A 269 34.28 23.63 -15.61
C VAL A 269 33.22 23.38 -16.68
N PRO A 270 33.58 23.12 -17.96
CA PRO A 270 32.62 22.84 -19.01
C PRO A 270 31.85 21.53 -18.78
N LEU A 271 30.78 21.61 -17.99
CA LEU A 271 29.80 20.54 -17.86
C LEU A 271 29.16 20.24 -19.23
N PRO A 272 28.97 18.96 -19.60
CA PRO A 272 28.14 18.60 -20.73
C PRO A 272 26.75 19.25 -20.60
N ARG A 273 26.22 19.78 -21.71
CA ARG A 273 24.97 20.55 -21.71
C ARG A 273 23.84 19.79 -20.98
N PRO A 274 23.13 20.40 -20.02
CA PRO A 274 22.03 19.75 -19.31
C PRO A 274 20.82 19.58 -20.24
N GLY A 275 20.75 18.43 -20.90
CA GLY A 275 19.60 18.02 -21.70
C GLY A 275 18.51 17.41 -20.83
N GLY A 276 17.44 18.16 -20.58
CA GLY A 276 16.18 17.67 -20.04
C GLY A 276 16.11 17.53 -18.51
N VAL A 277 14.92 17.85 -17.97
CA VAL A 277 14.50 17.40 -16.63
C VAL A 277 14.34 15.88 -16.69
N ARG A 278 14.97 15.14 -15.77
CA ARG A 278 14.91 13.67 -15.74
C ARG A 278 13.59 13.17 -15.13
N THR A 279 12.57 13.04 -15.95
CA THR A 279 11.63 11.91 -15.83
C THR A 279 12.27 10.67 -16.49
N PHE A 280 11.99 9.47 -15.96
CA PHE A 280 12.67 8.23 -16.38
C PHE A 280 11.91 7.51 -17.51
N ASP A 281 12.59 7.15 -18.61
CA ASP A 281 12.01 6.35 -19.71
C ASP A 281 13.08 5.81 -20.70
N ILE A 282 13.28 4.48 -20.82
CA ILE A 282 14.21 3.78 -21.79
C ILE A 282 13.64 2.37 -22.16
N ALA A 283 14.00 1.78 -23.31
CA ALA A 283 13.69 0.39 -23.77
C ALA A 283 14.88 -0.20 -24.60
N VAL A 284 14.89 -1.30 -25.39
CA VAL A 284 13.97 -1.84 -26.44
C VAL A 284 14.35 -3.30 -26.86
N SER A 285 13.35 -4.17 -27.15
CA SER A 285 13.36 -5.42 -27.98
C SER A 285 14.03 -6.75 -27.53
N GLY A 286 13.42 -7.87 -27.96
CA GLY A 286 14.01 -9.23 -28.07
C GLY A 286 12.96 -10.36 -28.25
N ASP A 287 12.87 -10.98 -29.43
CA ASP A 287 11.88 -12.06 -29.76
C ASP A 287 12.26 -13.47 -29.24
N ALA A 288 11.25 -14.34 -29.11
CA ALA A 288 11.30 -15.65 -28.43
C ALA A 288 11.38 -16.91 -29.35
N ALA A 289 11.20 -18.14 -28.80
CA ALA A 289 11.44 -19.47 -29.42
C ALA A 289 10.40 -19.97 -30.49
N PRO A 290 9.75 -21.18 -30.54
CA PRO A 290 9.55 -22.32 -29.60
C PRO A 290 10.15 -23.69 -30.13
N GLY A 291 9.64 -24.94 -30.00
CA GLY A 291 8.33 -25.51 -29.56
C GLY A 291 8.26 -27.06 -29.40
N GLU A 292 7.08 -27.70 -29.60
CA GLU A 292 6.33 -28.53 -28.61
C GLU A 292 6.04 -30.03 -28.99
N PRO A 293 5.25 -30.95 -28.29
CA PRO A 293 4.26 -30.87 -27.16
C PRO A 293 4.43 -32.02 -26.05
N ALA A 294 3.51 -32.75 -25.33
CA ALA A 294 2.05 -32.78 -24.92
C ALA A 294 1.77 -33.73 -23.66
N GLY A 295 0.68 -33.53 -22.85
CA GLY A 295 -0.17 -34.58 -22.16
C GLY A 295 0.00 -35.02 -20.65
N GLY A 296 -1.08 -35.39 -19.90
CA GLY A 296 -1.02 -35.76 -18.43
C GLY A 296 -2.19 -36.48 -17.67
N ASN A 297 -3.01 -35.78 -16.85
CA ASN A 297 -4.20 -36.22 -16.04
C ASN A 297 -4.10 -37.30 -14.90
N VAL A 298 -4.63 -37.01 -13.67
CA VAL A 298 -5.72 -37.73 -12.90
C VAL A 298 -5.82 -37.41 -11.36
N SER A 299 -7.06 -37.44 -10.85
CA SER A 299 -7.70 -37.23 -9.52
C SER A 299 -7.12 -37.82 -8.19
N GLY A 300 -7.51 -37.23 -7.03
CA GLY A 300 -7.47 -37.80 -5.66
C GLY A 300 -8.07 -36.89 -4.56
N ASN A 301 -8.73 -37.41 -3.50
CA ASN A 301 -9.47 -36.59 -2.49
C ASN A 301 -9.70 -37.23 -1.08
N ALA A 302 -9.28 -36.53 0.00
CA ALA A 302 -9.69 -36.60 1.43
C ALA A 302 -8.82 -35.60 2.22
N GLY A 303 -9.08 -35.10 3.44
CA GLY A 303 -10.16 -35.19 4.45
C GLY A 303 -9.81 -34.25 5.63
N PRO A 304 -10.74 -33.82 6.51
CA PRO A 304 -10.58 -32.58 7.29
C PRO A 304 -9.83 -32.70 8.64
N GLN A 305 -9.10 -31.64 9.02
CA GLN A 305 -8.65 -31.35 10.40
C GLN A 305 -8.81 -29.87 10.76
N ILE A 306 -8.82 -29.57 12.06
CA ILE A 306 -9.16 -28.25 12.64
C ILE A 306 -7.86 -27.43 12.88
N PRO A 307 -7.80 -26.12 12.54
CA PRO A 307 -6.54 -25.38 12.46
C PRO A 307 -6.02 -24.83 13.82
N PRO A 308 -4.70 -24.88 14.09
CA PRO A 308 -4.07 -24.33 15.30
C PRO A 308 -3.76 -22.81 15.21
N ALA A 309 -4.73 -22.01 14.76
CA ALA A 309 -4.55 -20.65 14.26
C ALA A 309 -4.44 -19.54 15.34
N ILE A 310 -3.52 -19.67 16.31
CA ILE A 310 -3.18 -18.58 17.26
C ILE A 310 -1.66 -18.30 17.35
N LYS A 311 -0.79 -19.29 17.06
CA LYS A 311 0.66 -19.13 17.28
C LYS A 311 1.38 -18.20 16.28
N GLY A 312 0.80 -17.95 15.12
CA GLY A 312 1.47 -17.20 14.02
C GLY A 312 1.57 -15.69 14.21
N TYR A 313 0.63 -15.05 14.91
CA TYR A 313 0.57 -13.58 15.02
C TYR A 313 1.46 -12.99 16.13
N LEU A 314 2.01 -13.84 17.00
CA LEU A 314 2.80 -13.40 18.16
C LEU A 314 4.06 -12.57 17.79
N PRO A 315 4.84 -12.90 16.73
CA PRO A 315 6.00 -12.10 16.32
C PRO A 315 5.61 -10.74 15.74
N ILE A 316 4.55 -10.65 14.95
CA ILE A 316 4.09 -9.40 14.32
C ILE A 316 3.57 -8.44 15.39
N LEU A 317 2.74 -8.94 16.32
CA LEU A 317 2.25 -8.16 17.47
C LEU A 317 3.40 -7.74 18.40
N ALA A 318 4.45 -8.57 18.55
CA ALA A 318 5.67 -8.18 19.26
C ALA A 318 6.47 -7.10 18.52
N GLY A 319 6.59 -7.17 17.19
CA GLY A 319 7.28 -6.17 16.36
C GLY A 319 6.61 -4.80 16.41
N ILE A 320 5.29 -4.75 16.18
CA ILE A 320 4.49 -3.53 16.33
C ILE A 320 4.55 -3.03 17.79
N GLY A 321 4.45 -3.93 18.76
CA GLY A 321 4.60 -3.62 20.18
C GLY A 321 5.95 -3.00 20.53
N ILE A 322 7.05 -3.48 19.94
CA ILE A 322 8.40 -2.92 20.13
C ILE A 322 8.50 -1.51 19.52
N ILE A 323 7.96 -1.27 18.32
CA ILE A 323 7.96 0.06 17.71
C ILE A 323 7.16 1.05 18.56
N LEU A 324 5.95 0.67 18.98
CA LEU A 324 5.12 1.47 19.88
C LEU A 324 5.79 1.69 21.25
N LEU A 325 6.53 0.70 21.77
CA LEU A 325 7.27 0.83 23.03
C LEU A 325 8.48 1.75 22.89
N PHE A 326 9.18 1.77 21.75
CA PHE A 326 10.22 2.78 21.48
C PHE A 326 9.64 4.20 21.35
N ILE A 327 8.47 4.36 20.74
CA ILE A 327 7.76 5.65 20.68
C ILE A 327 7.34 6.08 22.10
N ALA A 328 6.68 5.20 22.86
CA ALA A 328 6.22 5.48 24.21
C ALA A 328 7.37 5.72 25.21
N ALA A 329 8.46 4.95 25.14
CA ALA A 329 9.66 5.18 25.94
C ALA A 329 10.37 6.48 25.53
N GLY A 330 10.36 6.84 24.24
CA GLY A 330 10.86 8.13 23.75
C GLY A 330 10.09 9.33 24.31
N VAL A 331 8.77 9.20 24.47
CA VAL A 331 7.91 10.21 25.14
C VAL A 331 8.13 10.21 26.65
N TYR A 332 8.15 9.04 27.30
CA TYR A 332 8.29 8.92 28.75
C TYR A 332 9.65 9.44 29.25
N LEU A 333 10.74 9.08 28.55
CA LEU A 333 12.09 9.56 28.84
C LEU A 333 12.31 11.03 28.45
N SER A 334 11.41 11.66 27.67
CA SER A 334 11.46 13.10 27.41
C SER A 334 10.75 13.96 28.48
N GLY A 335 10.18 13.35 29.52
CA GLY A 335 9.72 14.03 30.74
C GLY A 335 8.25 14.46 30.77
N ASP A 336 7.59 14.59 29.61
CA ASP A 336 6.20 15.11 29.50
C ASP A 336 5.14 14.24 30.21
N ALA A 337 5.45 12.98 30.53
CA ALA A 337 4.51 12.05 31.20
C ALA A 337 4.06 12.52 32.61
N ALA A 338 4.78 13.46 33.23
CA ALA A 338 4.42 13.99 34.55
C ALA A 338 3.16 14.89 34.55
N GLY A 339 2.72 15.39 33.38
CA GLY A 339 1.60 16.34 33.29
C GLY A 339 0.20 15.71 33.23
N MET A 340 0.06 14.45 32.78
CA MET A 340 -1.24 13.89 32.39
C MET A 340 -2.00 13.11 33.48
N PHE A 341 -1.43 12.89 34.67
CA PHE A 341 -2.05 12.10 35.74
C PHE A 341 -2.03 12.78 37.12
N ASN A 342 -2.37 14.08 37.19
CA ASN A 342 -2.62 14.72 38.48
C ASN A 342 -3.69 15.82 38.45
N SER A 343 -4.96 15.42 38.62
CA SER A 343 -6.08 16.34 38.83
C SER A 343 -7.16 15.76 39.74
N THR A 344 -6.85 15.59 41.04
CA THR A 344 -7.87 15.71 42.11
C THR A 344 -7.24 16.03 43.47
N ALA A 345 -7.80 17.05 44.15
CA ALA A 345 -7.77 17.35 45.60
C ALA A 345 -6.51 17.10 46.48
N LYS A 346 -6.07 18.16 47.18
CA LYS A 346 -5.25 18.06 48.40
C LYS A 346 -6.09 17.66 49.60
N ASN A 347 -5.56 16.81 50.50
CA ASN A 347 -5.29 17.12 51.94
C ASN A 347 -4.97 15.85 52.77
N ALA A 348 -4.58 16.06 54.05
CA ALA A 348 -4.38 15.07 55.12
C ALA A 348 -3.07 14.24 55.13
N THR A 349 -2.00 14.90 55.59
CA THR A 349 -1.05 14.52 56.67
C THR A 349 -0.91 13.05 57.15
N ALA A 350 0.35 12.71 57.49
CA ALA A 350 0.82 11.80 58.57
C ALA A 350 1.34 10.38 58.23
N THR A 351 2.67 10.26 58.30
CA THR A 351 3.44 9.27 59.11
C THR A 351 3.14 7.75 58.99
N GLY A 352 4.11 6.97 58.48
CA GLY A 352 4.09 5.49 58.59
C GLY A 352 5.38 4.78 58.15
N ASN A 353 6.07 4.12 59.09
CA ASN A 353 7.38 3.47 58.90
C ASN A 353 7.37 2.23 57.97
N ILE A 354 8.50 2.06 57.26
CA ILE A 354 9.35 0.85 57.17
C ILE A 354 8.69 -0.51 57.54
N THR A 355 8.71 -1.48 56.61
CA THR A 355 9.19 -2.86 56.88
C THR A 355 9.73 -3.49 55.58
N LYS A 356 10.77 -4.33 55.72
CA LYS A 356 11.49 -5.05 54.64
C LYS A 356 11.46 -6.55 54.97
N VAL A 357 10.88 -7.39 54.11
CA VAL A 357 10.93 -8.86 54.26
C VAL A 357 11.33 -9.53 52.94
N THR A 358 12.17 -10.54 53.03
CA THR A 358 12.73 -11.32 51.92
C THR A 358 12.54 -12.80 52.20
N THR A 359 12.01 -13.60 51.25
CA THR A 359 12.23 -15.06 51.23
C THR A 359 12.01 -15.71 49.86
N LYS A 360 13.07 -16.32 49.33
CA LYS A 360 13.08 -17.62 48.61
C LYS A 360 13.42 -18.72 49.67
N PRO A 361 13.54 -20.03 49.39
CA PRO A 361 13.24 -20.85 48.19
C PRO A 361 12.14 -21.93 48.54
N THR A 362 11.91 -23.13 47.95
CA THR A 362 12.81 -24.15 47.36
C THR A 362 12.12 -25.22 46.49
N VAL A 363 12.85 -25.55 45.42
CA VAL A 363 12.82 -26.70 44.48
C VAL A 363 12.58 -28.10 45.11
N LYS A 364 11.82 -29.01 44.43
CA LYS A 364 12.26 -30.36 43.97
C LYS A 364 11.17 -31.13 43.15
N PRO A 365 11.51 -32.23 42.41
CA PRO A 365 10.77 -32.70 41.22
C PRO A 365 10.24 -34.16 41.30
N ASN A 366 9.99 -34.75 40.10
CA ASN A 366 9.50 -36.10 39.78
C ASN A 366 7.96 -36.25 39.82
N THR A 367 7.33 -37.16 39.06
CA THR A 367 7.85 -38.42 38.49
C THR A 367 7.29 -38.75 37.09
N THR A 368 8.12 -39.38 36.25
CA THR A 368 7.76 -39.98 34.95
C THR A 368 6.96 -41.27 35.12
N THR A 369 5.95 -41.55 34.28
CA THR A 369 5.37 -42.91 34.16
C THR A 369 5.18 -43.29 32.70
N THR A 370 5.89 -44.35 32.27
CA THR A 370 5.78 -44.93 30.91
C THR A 370 4.78 -46.08 30.93
N VAL A 371 3.87 -46.14 29.95
CA VAL A 371 2.96 -47.29 29.76
C VAL A 371 3.18 -47.90 28.37
N LYS A 372 3.27 -49.22 28.32
CA LYS A 372 3.61 -50.03 27.14
C LYS A 372 2.32 -50.57 26.47
N PRO A 373 2.24 -50.66 25.12
CA PRO A 373 1.06 -51.21 24.46
C PRO A 373 0.86 -52.70 24.77
N GLY A 374 -0.38 -53.09 25.06
CA GLY A 374 -0.82 -54.48 25.15
C GLY A 374 -1.57 -54.90 23.88
N THR A 375 -1.13 -55.97 23.23
CA THR A 375 -1.85 -56.62 22.13
C THR A 375 -2.89 -57.60 22.67
N THR A 376 -4.04 -57.74 21.99
CA THR A 376 -4.99 -58.82 22.26
C THR A 376 -5.69 -59.26 20.96
N THR A 377 -5.88 -60.57 20.82
CA THR A 377 -6.19 -61.24 19.55
C THR A 377 -7.69 -61.36 19.28
N VAL A 378 -8.07 -61.36 18.00
CA VAL A 378 -9.44 -61.58 17.52
C VAL A 378 -9.93 -63.00 17.85
N LYS A 379 -11.21 -63.12 18.22
CA LYS A 379 -11.99 -64.36 18.02
C LYS A 379 -13.44 -64.01 17.64
N PRO A 380 -14.02 -64.58 16.58
CA PRO A 380 -15.39 -64.28 16.16
C PRO A 380 -16.43 -64.99 17.04
N GLY A 381 -17.55 -64.31 17.29
CA GLY A 381 -18.73 -64.88 17.96
C GLY A 381 -20.00 -64.56 17.17
N THR A 382 -20.67 -65.60 16.66
CA THR A 382 -21.96 -65.49 15.96
C THR A 382 -23.10 -65.37 16.97
N THR A 383 -23.97 -64.36 16.83
CA THR A 383 -25.23 -64.28 17.59
C THR A 383 -26.38 -63.79 16.70
N THR A 384 -27.57 -64.33 16.93
CA THR A 384 -28.75 -64.25 16.05
C THR A 384 -29.44 -62.88 16.08
N ALA A 385 -30.09 -62.51 14.98
CA ALA A 385 -30.83 -61.27 14.82
C ALA A 385 -32.06 -61.15 15.73
N LYS A 386 -32.41 -59.89 16.08
CA LYS A 386 -33.71 -59.49 16.62
C LYS A 386 -34.19 -58.25 15.86
N PRO A 387 -35.44 -58.17 15.38
CA PRO A 387 -35.93 -56.99 14.69
C PRO A 387 -35.99 -55.77 15.63
N ALA A 388 -35.48 -54.63 15.16
CA ALA A 388 -35.58 -53.34 15.84
C ALA A 388 -36.42 -52.38 14.97
N THR A 389 -37.42 -51.75 15.58
CA THR A 389 -38.41 -50.92 14.89
C THR A 389 -37.78 -49.63 14.36
N THR A 390 -37.88 -49.39 13.05
CA THR A 390 -37.32 -48.20 12.39
C THR A 390 -38.19 -46.97 12.61
N THR A 391 -37.94 -46.22 13.68
CA THR A 391 -38.44 -44.84 13.81
C THR A 391 -37.80 -43.97 12.73
N ALA A 392 -38.62 -43.38 11.85
CA ALA A 392 -38.12 -42.58 10.74
C ALA A 392 -37.41 -41.31 11.23
N LYS A 393 -36.10 -41.21 10.96
CA LYS A 393 -35.32 -39.99 11.20
C LYS A 393 -35.83 -38.89 10.26
N PRO A 394 -36.10 -37.66 10.72
CA PRO A 394 -36.51 -36.56 9.85
C PRO A 394 -35.51 -36.36 8.70
N ALA A 395 -36.04 -36.17 7.49
CA ALA A 395 -35.22 -35.90 6.32
C ALA A 395 -34.41 -34.62 6.54
N SER A 396 -33.09 -34.73 6.50
CA SER A 396 -32.22 -33.55 6.54
C SER A 396 -32.39 -32.78 5.24
N THR A 397 -33.17 -31.71 5.27
CA THR A 397 -33.31 -30.78 4.17
C THR A 397 -31.92 -30.30 3.77
N LYS A 398 -31.46 -30.64 2.56
CA LYS A 398 -30.22 -30.07 2.03
C LYS A 398 -30.42 -28.56 1.93
N THR A 399 -29.75 -27.80 2.78
CA THR A 399 -29.59 -26.36 2.59
C THR A 399 -28.97 -26.17 1.22
N ILE A 400 -29.75 -25.61 0.28
CA ILE A 400 -29.27 -25.31 -1.06
C ILE A 400 -28.38 -24.08 -0.90
N THR A 401 -27.06 -24.29 -0.84
CA THR A 401 -26.10 -23.18 -0.89
C THR A 401 -26.39 -22.39 -2.17
N PRO A 402 -26.76 -21.09 -2.07
CA PRO A 402 -27.09 -20.32 -3.26
C PRO A 402 -25.87 -20.28 -4.17
N THR A 403 -26.06 -20.64 -5.44
CA THR A 403 -25.04 -20.46 -6.46
C THR A 403 -24.66 -18.97 -6.48
N PRO A 404 -23.39 -18.60 -6.27
CA PRO A 404 -23.01 -17.19 -6.18
C PRO A 404 -23.32 -16.49 -7.50
N THR A 405 -24.14 -15.43 -7.43
CA THR A 405 -24.45 -14.59 -8.57
C THR A 405 -23.15 -14.05 -9.18
N PRO A 406 -22.94 -14.16 -10.50
CA PRO A 406 -21.75 -13.60 -11.13
C PRO A 406 -21.63 -12.10 -10.85
N VAL A 407 -20.49 -11.68 -10.30
CA VAL A 407 -20.20 -10.26 -10.08
C VAL A 407 -20.08 -9.58 -11.45
N ALA A 408 -20.92 -8.58 -11.68
CA ALA A 408 -20.86 -7.71 -12.85
C ALA A 408 -19.95 -6.52 -12.53
N TYR A 409 -18.97 -6.27 -13.39
CA TYR A 409 -18.02 -5.16 -13.26
C TYR A 409 -18.29 -4.12 -14.34
N SER A 410 -18.15 -2.83 -14.01
CA SER A 410 -18.29 -1.74 -14.98
C SER A 410 -17.09 -1.64 -15.93
N ALA A 411 -17.25 -0.95 -17.05
CA ALA A 411 -16.15 -0.71 -17.99
C ALA A 411 -14.98 0.01 -17.29
N SER A 412 -15.25 1.06 -16.52
CA SER A 412 -14.24 1.79 -15.74
C SER A 412 -13.55 0.91 -14.68
N GLN A 413 -14.28 0.01 -14.00
CA GLN A 413 -13.67 -0.96 -13.07
C GLN A 413 -12.69 -1.91 -13.76
N ILE A 414 -13.03 -2.42 -14.95
CA ILE A 414 -12.18 -3.32 -15.74
C ILE A 414 -10.97 -2.56 -16.31
N GLY A 415 -11.18 -1.34 -16.82
CA GLY A 415 -10.12 -0.47 -17.34
C GLY A 415 -9.13 -0.07 -16.25
N ALA A 416 -9.63 0.33 -15.06
CA ALA A 416 -8.80 0.59 -13.88
C ALA A 416 -8.00 -0.65 -13.45
N HIS A 417 -8.64 -1.84 -13.38
CA HIS A 417 -7.95 -3.09 -13.07
C HIS A 417 -6.80 -3.36 -14.06
N LEU A 418 -7.04 -3.21 -15.36
CA LEU A 418 -6.00 -3.34 -16.38
C LEU A 418 -4.84 -2.35 -16.19
N LEU A 419 -5.13 -1.10 -15.83
CA LEU A 419 -4.11 -0.07 -15.58
C LEU A 419 -3.25 -0.36 -14.33
N ASP A 420 -3.78 -1.08 -13.35
CA ASP A 420 -3.02 -1.60 -12.22
C ASP A 420 -2.14 -2.77 -12.66
N ILE A 421 -2.76 -3.82 -13.21
CA ILE A 421 -2.09 -5.11 -13.45
C ILE A 421 -1.14 -5.11 -14.65
N ALA A 422 -1.27 -4.20 -15.61
CA ALA A 422 -0.37 -4.15 -16.78
C ALA A 422 0.87 -3.27 -16.58
N PHE A 423 0.81 -2.27 -15.70
CA PHE A 423 1.93 -1.35 -15.48
C PHE A 423 2.69 -1.66 -14.17
N GLY A 424 1.97 -1.97 -13.08
CA GLY A 424 2.60 -2.11 -11.77
C GLY A 424 3.32 -0.82 -11.32
N PRO A 425 4.36 -0.94 -10.49
CA PRO A 425 5.18 0.20 -10.06
C PRO A 425 6.19 0.66 -11.13
N ASP A 426 6.84 -0.27 -11.83
CA ASP A 426 8.09 0.03 -12.57
C ASP A 426 7.93 0.19 -14.09
N ASN A 427 6.83 -0.25 -14.70
CA ASN A 427 6.66 -0.14 -16.15
C ASN A 427 6.02 1.21 -16.54
N THR A 428 6.73 2.01 -17.33
CA THR A 428 6.20 3.24 -17.94
C THR A 428 5.27 2.95 -19.12
N LYS A 429 5.42 1.78 -19.74
CA LYS A 429 4.79 1.36 -21.00
C LYS A 429 4.33 -0.09 -20.95
N LEU A 430 3.26 -0.42 -21.68
CA LEU A 430 2.85 -1.80 -21.92
C LEU A 430 3.96 -2.56 -22.65
N GLN A 431 4.32 -3.72 -22.11
CA GLN A 431 5.22 -4.67 -22.76
C GLN A 431 4.42 -5.92 -23.10
N LYS A 432 4.16 -6.17 -24.39
CA LYS A 432 3.43 -7.34 -24.88
C LYS A 432 4.26 -8.13 -25.90
N PRO A 433 4.03 -9.45 -26.02
CA PRO A 433 4.53 -10.22 -27.14
C PRO A 433 4.13 -9.63 -28.49
N THR A 434 5.06 -9.69 -29.43
CA THR A 434 4.97 -9.23 -30.82
C THR A 434 4.41 -10.29 -31.77
N LYS A 435 4.60 -11.57 -31.44
CA LYS A 435 4.05 -12.71 -32.18
C LYS A 435 2.53 -12.81 -31.98
N ALA A 436 1.80 -13.21 -33.02
CA ALA A 436 0.34 -13.45 -32.94
C ALA A 436 -0.04 -14.84 -32.40
N LEU A 437 0.94 -15.74 -32.28
CA LEU A 437 0.82 -17.05 -31.63
C LEU A 437 2.02 -17.23 -30.70
N ILE A 438 1.76 -17.67 -29.46
CA ILE A 438 2.77 -17.90 -28.42
C ILE A 438 2.71 -19.35 -27.95
N ALA A 439 3.84 -20.07 -27.99
CA ALA A 439 3.98 -21.40 -27.44
C ALA A 439 4.61 -21.38 -26.04
N ILE A 440 4.29 -22.36 -25.21
CA ILE A 440 4.71 -22.38 -23.80
C ILE A 440 5.44 -23.70 -23.51
N SER A 441 6.51 -23.67 -22.73
CA SER A 441 7.21 -24.88 -22.30
C SER A 441 7.40 -25.00 -20.80
N PHE A 442 7.26 -26.22 -20.30
CA PHE A 442 7.67 -26.58 -18.94
C PHE A 442 8.91 -27.46 -18.98
N LEU A 443 9.90 -27.11 -18.17
CA LEU A 443 11.14 -27.85 -17.95
C LEU A 443 11.27 -28.15 -16.45
N GLY A 444 12.10 -29.13 -16.08
CA GLY A 444 12.35 -29.45 -14.67
C GLY A 444 11.17 -30.14 -13.96
N ALA A 445 10.98 -29.83 -12.68
CA ALA A 445 10.07 -30.53 -11.76
C ALA A 445 8.62 -29.98 -11.78
N TYR A 446 8.01 -29.91 -12.97
CA TYR A 446 6.57 -29.66 -13.12
C TYR A 446 5.75 -30.93 -12.79
N ALA A 447 4.46 -30.75 -12.51
CA ALA A 447 3.50 -31.82 -12.23
C ALA A 447 2.35 -31.84 -13.26
N ASP A 448 1.63 -32.95 -13.38
CA ASP A 448 0.46 -33.04 -14.28
C ASP A 448 -0.67 -32.08 -13.92
N ARG A 449 -0.72 -31.60 -12.66
CA ARG A 449 -1.57 -30.49 -12.23
C ARG A 449 -1.26 -29.21 -13.01
N ASP A 450 0.02 -28.90 -13.20
CA ASP A 450 0.47 -27.68 -13.88
C ASP A 450 0.08 -27.75 -15.37
N LYS A 451 0.19 -28.93 -15.99
CA LYS A 451 -0.26 -29.18 -17.38
C LYS A 451 -1.75 -28.87 -17.55
N ASN A 452 -2.57 -29.42 -16.65
CA ASN A 452 -4.02 -29.24 -16.68
C ASN A 452 -4.44 -27.79 -16.43
N LEU A 453 -3.79 -27.13 -15.47
CA LEU A 453 -3.96 -25.70 -15.19
C LEU A 453 -3.64 -24.86 -16.43
N LEU A 454 -2.53 -25.14 -17.10
CA LEU A 454 -2.11 -24.45 -18.32
C LEU A 454 -3.07 -24.72 -19.49
N THR A 455 -3.52 -25.95 -19.70
CA THR A 455 -4.52 -26.26 -20.74
C THR A 455 -5.83 -25.48 -20.53
N GLN A 456 -6.28 -25.32 -19.29
CA GLN A 456 -7.46 -24.50 -18.98
C GLN A 456 -7.17 -23.00 -19.18
N PHE A 457 -6.00 -22.51 -18.76
CA PHE A 457 -5.57 -21.13 -18.97
C PHE A 457 -5.51 -20.76 -20.47
N ILE A 458 -4.90 -21.59 -21.31
CA ILE A 458 -4.81 -21.37 -22.76
C ILE A 458 -6.21 -21.24 -23.37
N LYS A 459 -7.11 -22.15 -23.00
CA LYS A 459 -8.50 -22.10 -23.46
C LYS A 459 -9.19 -20.81 -23.05
N ASP A 460 -9.06 -20.39 -21.79
CA ASP A 460 -9.72 -19.19 -21.29
C ASP A 460 -9.08 -17.91 -21.85
N PHE A 461 -7.77 -17.89 -22.08
CA PHE A 461 -7.05 -16.78 -22.70
C PHE A 461 -7.48 -16.58 -24.16
N ASN A 462 -7.43 -17.63 -24.99
CA ASN A 462 -7.79 -17.55 -26.41
C ASN A 462 -9.30 -17.25 -26.62
N ASN A 463 -10.16 -17.58 -25.65
CA ASN A 463 -11.58 -17.21 -25.69
C ASN A 463 -11.85 -15.70 -25.45
N TYR A 464 -10.89 -14.97 -24.87
CA TYR A 464 -11.05 -13.56 -24.49
C TYR A 464 -10.10 -12.61 -25.27
N SER A 465 -8.93 -13.09 -25.67
CA SER A 465 -7.99 -12.39 -26.56
C SER A 465 -8.56 -12.24 -27.98
N ASN A 466 -8.17 -11.18 -28.69
CA ASN A 466 -8.56 -10.93 -30.09
C ASN A 466 -7.35 -10.69 -31.02
N THR A 467 -6.13 -10.63 -30.47
CA THR A 467 -4.90 -10.27 -31.20
C THR A 467 -3.71 -11.18 -30.91
N LEU A 468 -3.83 -12.10 -29.94
CA LEU A 468 -2.82 -13.10 -29.60
C LEU A 468 -3.50 -14.43 -29.24
N ASP A 469 -3.13 -15.52 -29.90
CA ASP A 469 -3.43 -16.88 -29.45
C ASP A 469 -2.25 -17.46 -28.66
N ILE A 470 -2.54 -18.35 -27.70
CA ILE A 470 -1.56 -19.25 -27.11
C ILE A 470 -1.75 -20.65 -27.70
N SER A 471 -0.65 -21.33 -28.05
CA SER A 471 -0.69 -22.68 -28.60
C SER A 471 -1.29 -23.66 -27.60
N THR A 472 -2.21 -24.50 -28.08
CA THR A 472 -2.83 -25.58 -27.29
C THR A 472 -1.90 -26.77 -27.07
N ASN A 473 -0.74 -26.81 -27.75
CA ASN A 473 0.16 -27.95 -27.83
C ASN A 473 1.32 -27.87 -26.81
N VAL A 474 1.08 -27.55 -25.53
CA VAL A 474 2.13 -27.28 -24.50
C VAL A 474 3.39 -28.18 -24.58
N ASN A 475 4.57 -27.56 -24.60
CA ASN A 475 5.88 -28.20 -24.68
C ASN A 475 6.42 -28.70 -23.32
N TYR A 476 7.22 -29.78 -23.37
CA TYR A 476 7.87 -30.40 -22.22
C TYR A 476 9.35 -30.75 -22.40
N ASN A 477 9.92 -30.53 -23.60
CA ASN A 477 11.28 -31.00 -23.95
C ASN A 477 12.17 -29.94 -24.62
N SER A 478 11.59 -28.86 -25.15
CA SER A 478 12.32 -27.75 -25.80
C SER A 478 11.99 -26.40 -25.12
N PRO A 479 12.73 -25.32 -25.42
CA PRO A 479 12.27 -23.97 -25.10
C PRO A 479 10.96 -23.63 -25.83
N GLY A 480 10.04 -22.97 -25.14
CA GLY A 480 8.85 -22.32 -25.69
C GLY A 480 9.06 -20.80 -25.72
N ASP A 481 8.15 -20.04 -26.35
CA ASP A 481 8.22 -18.58 -26.34
C ASP A 481 8.16 -18.03 -24.91
N ILE A 482 7.35 -18.66 -24.06
CA ILE A 482 7.43 -18.54 -22.60
C ILE A 482 7.91 -19.87 -22.04
N THR A 483 9.10 -19.90 -21.46
CA THR A 483 9.70 -21.10 -20.86
C THR A 483 9.63 -21.03 -19.33
N LEU A 484 9.00 -22.00 -18.68
CA LEU A 484 9.00 -22.19 -17.22
C LEU A 484 9.92 -23.36 -16.82
N ASP A 485 10.97 -23.09 -16.04
CA ASP A 485 11.94 -24.08 -15.54
C ASP A 485 11.69 -24.32 -14.03
N PHE A 486 11.02 -25.42 -13.71
CA PHE A 486 10.55 -25.73 -12.36
C PHE A 486 11.68 -26.32 -11.51
N ARG A 487 12.05 -25.65 -10.42
CA ARG A 487 13.16 -26.02 -9.52
C ARG A 487 12.80 -25.83 -8.06
N SER A 488 13.43 -26.58 -7.16
CA SER A 488 13.28 -26.36 -5.71
C SER A 488 13.72 -24.95 -5.30
N GLY A 489 13.16 -24.41 -4.22
CA GLY A 489 13.46 -23.06 -3.72
C GLY A 489 14.93 -22.86 -3.36
N GLU A 490 15.60 -23.93 -2.91
CA GLU A 490 17.06 -23.95 -2.71
C GLU A 490 17.81 -23.70 -4.03
N ALA A 491 17.43 -24.39 -5.11
CA ALA A 491 18.05 -24.23 -6.42
C ALA A 491 17.69 -22.89 -7.10
N LEU A 492 16.54 -22.29 -6.79
CA LEU A 492 16.24 -20.90 -7.18
C LEU A 492 17.17 -19.90 -6.49
N SER A 493 17.46 -20.13 -5.21
CA SER A 493 18.36 -19.28 -4.41
C SER A 493 19.83 -19.35 -4.86
N GLN A 494 20.16 -20.23 -5.79
CA GLN A 494 21.50 -20.39 -6.40
C GLN A 494 21.58 -19.81 -7.82
N ILE A 495 20.51 -19.21 -8.35
CA ILE A 495 20.53 -18.52 -9.66
C ILE A 495 21.39 -17.26 -9.54
N ASN A 496 22.27 -17.01 -10.53
CA ASN A 496 23.12 -15.83 -10.53
C ASN A 496 22.26 -14.54 -10.54
N PRO A 497 22.37 -13.64 -9.54
CA PRO A 497 21.61 -12.38 -9.51
C PRO A 497 21.85 -11.51 -10.74
N ASP A 498 23.02 -11.54 -11.37
CA ASP A 498 23.32 -10.74 -12.57
C ASP A 498 22.45 -11.12 -13.80
N LEU A 499 21.78 -12.28 -13.75
CA LEU A 499 20.87 -12.75 -14.80
C LEU A 499 19.39 -12.47 -14.48
N VAL A 500 19.08 -12.01 -13.26
CA VAL A 500 17.71 -11.80 -12.79
C VAL A 500 17.19 -10.46 -13.30
N VAL A 501 16.19 -10.53 -14.18
CA VAL A 501 15.45 -9.36 -14.67
C VAL A 501 14.38 -8.95 -13.67
N PHE A 502 13.72 -9.93 -13.05
CA PHE A 502 12.66 -9.72 -12.07
C PHE A 502 12.49 -10.97 -11.19
N SER A 503 11.99 -10.82 -9.96
CA SER A 503 11.66 -11.95 -9.10
C SER A 503 10.57 -11.59 -8.09
N ILE A 504 9.72 -12.56 -7.76
CA ILE A 504 8.78 -12.45 -6.64
C ILE A 504 9.14 -13.52 -5.61
N LYS A 505 9.19 -13.12 -4.35
CA LYS A 505 9.45 -13.98 -3.19
C LYS A 505 8.46 -13.70 -2.08
N ASP A 506 8.30 -14.68 -1.21
CA ASP A 506 7.69 -14.50 0.09
C ASP A 506 8.52 -13.52 0.94
N LEU A 507 7.87 -12.55 1.58
CA LEU A 507 8.52 -11.59 2.46
C LEU A 507 8.81 -12.17 3.85
N ASP A 508 8.02 -13.17 4.28
CA ASP A 508 8.16 -13.79 5.60
C ASP A 508 9.23 -14.91 5.60
N SER A 509 9.20 -15.82 4.62
CA SER A 509 10.17 -16.92 4.52
C SER A 509 11.37 -16.64 3.60
N GLY A 510 11.33 -15.54 2.82
CA GLY A 510 12.35 -15.22 1.82
C GLY A 510 12.36 -16.13 0.59
N GLN A 511 11.50 -17.15 0.53
CA GLN A 511 11.45 -18.14 -0.56
C GLN A 511 10.93 -17.51 -1.85
N TYR A 512 11.66 -17.71 -2.95
CA TYR A 512 11.20 -17.30 -4.27
C TYR A 512 9.93 -18.08 -4.69
N TYR A 513 8.97 -17.37 -5.25
CA TYR A 513 7.83 -17.96 -5.96
C TYR A 513 8.20 -18.21 -7.43
N PHE A 514 8.76 -17.20 -8.09
CA PHE A 514 9.40 -17.31 -9.40
C PHE A 514 10.48 -16.24 -9.63
N ILE A 515 11.39 -16.52 -10.58
CA ILE A 515 12.49 -15.64 -11.00
C ILE A 515 12.50 -15.57 -12.53
N LYS A 516 12.35 -14.38 -13.12
CA LYS A 516 12.50 -14.13 -14.57
C LYS A 516 13.95 -13.77 -14.90
N THR A 517 14.53 -14.47 -15.86
CA THR A 517 15.75 -14.06 -16.58
C THR A 517 15.40 -13.74 -18.04
N ASN A 518 16.36 -13.28 -18.83
CA ASN A 518 16.13 -13.01 -20.26
C ASN A 518 15.59 -14.24 -21.01
N ASP A 519 16.14 -15.43 -20.72
CA ASP A 519 15.85 -16.65 -21.50
C ASP A 519 14.57 -17.38 -21.05
N LYS A 520 14.19 -17.27 -19.77
CA LYS A 520 13.12 -18.07 -19.15
C LYS A 520 12.67 -17.54 -17.80
N ILE A 521 11.58 -18.10 -17.28
CA ILE A 521 11.16 -17.95 -15.89
C ILE A 521 11.48 -19.26 -15.15
N TYR A 522 12.08 -19.17 -13.97
CA TYR A 522 12.22 -20.29 -13.05
C TYR A 522 11.09 -20.25 -12.02
N VAL A 523 10.39 -21.36 -11.82
CA VAL A 523 9.22 -21.44 -10.92
C VAL A 523 9.53 -22.39 -9.77
N ASN A 524 9.10 -22.06 -8.55
CA ASN A 524 9.39 -22.88 -7.39
C ASN A 524 8.54 -24.17 -7.38
N ALA A 525 9.21 -25.31 -7.59
CA ALA A 525 8.65 -26.64 -7.64
C ALA A 525 8.22 -27.19 -6.27
N ASP A 526 8.65 -26.57 -5.17
CA ASP A 526 8.23 -26.94 -3.81
C ASP A 526 6.87 -26.29 -3.44
N LEU A 527 6.36 -25.37 -4.28
CA LEU A 527 5.02 -24.81 -4.12
C LEU A 527 3.95 -25.87 -4.34
N ASN A 528 2.91 -25.78 -3.53
CA ASN A 528 1.83 -26.76 -3.46
C ASN A 528 0.45 -26.09 -3.50
N GLY A 529 -0.56 -26.83 -3.96
CA GLY A 529 -1.95 -26.40 -3.97
C GLY A 529 -2.18 -25.07 -4.70
N TYR A 530 -2.97 -24.19 -4.09
CA TYR A 530 -3.40 -22.93 -4.68
C TYR A 530 -2.26 -21.93 -4.93
N LEU A 531 -1.20 -21.96 -4.12
CA LEU A 531 -0.01 -21.11 -4.32
C LEU A 531 0.76 -21.51 -5.58
N ARG A 532 0.86 -22.82 -5.86
CA ARG A 532 1.44 -23.32 -7.10
C ARG A 532 0.62 -22.84 -8.30
N ASP A 533 -0.71 -22.99 -8.24
CA ASP A 533 -1.60 -22.54 -9.31
C ASP A 533 -1.41 -21.04 -9.59
N ARG A 534 -1.48 -20.22 -8.52
CA ARG A 534 -1.34 -18.75 -8.60
C ARG A 534 -0.02 -18.36 -9.27
N TRP A 535 1.10 -18.91 -8.81
CA TRP A 535 2.41 -18.45 -9.26
C TRP A 535 2.83 -19.01 -10.62
N VAL A 536 2.33 -20.18 -11.04
CA VAL A 536 2.45 -20.63 -12.44
C VAL A 536 1.69 -19.69 -13.38
N LEU A 537 0.45 -19.32 -13.05
CA LEU A 537 -0.32 -18.38 -13.88
C LEU A 537 0.29 -16.97 -13.88
N ARG A 538 0.70 -16.44 -12.71
CA ARG A 538 1.36 -15.11 -12.61
C ARG A 538 2.68 -15.07 -13.37
N ALA A 539 3.47 -16.13 -13.37
CA ALA A 539 4.69 -16.24 -14.18
C ALA A 539 4.37 -16.09 -15.68
N ILE A 540 3.42 -16.88 -16.21
CA ILE A 540 3.02 -16.79 -17.63
C ILE A 540 2.46 -15.39 -17.95
N LEU A 541 1.60 -14.86 -17.09
CA LEU A 541 0.96 -13.56 -17.30
C LEU A 541 1.95 -12.38 -17.21
N TYR A 542 3.08 -12.52 -16.50
CA TYR A 542 4.15 -11.55 -16.49
C TYR A 542 4.77 -11.37 -17.88
N ASP A 543 5.14 -12.47 -18.55
CA ASP A 543 5.65 -12.45 -19.94
C ASP A 543 4.56 -12.08 -20.98
N LEU A 544 3.28 -12.19 -20.62
CA LEU A 544 2.14 -11.65 -21.39
C LEU A 544 1.81 -10.18 -21.02
N GLY A 545 2.65 -9.49 -20.28
CA GLY A 545 2.55 -8.05 -20.03
C GLY A 545 1.69 -7.62 -18.83
N PHE A 546 1.30 -8.55 -17.96
CA PHE A 546 0.56 -8.25 -16.72
C PHE A 546 1.51 -8.27 -15.51
N MET A 547 2.44 -7.32 -15.51
CA MET A 547 3.56 -7.27 -14.55
C MET A 547 3.18 -6.68 -13.18
N GLY A 548 2.06 -5.96 -13.09
CA GLY A 548 1.56 -5.33 -11.87
C GLY A 548 0.70 -6.22 -10.97
N GLU A 549 0.11 -5.59 -9.95
CA GLU A 549 -0.79 -6.17 -8.94
C GLU A 549 -1.92 -5.17 -8.64
N SER A 550 -3.03 -5.61 -8.03
CA SER A 550 -4.10 -4.71 -7.58
C SER A 550 -4.49 -4.96 -6.11
N ALA A 551 -4.73 -3.90 -5.36
CA ALA A 551 -5.19 -3.97 -3.96
C ALA A 551 -6.73 -3.97 -3.83
N LYS A 552 -7.49 -3.96 -4.95
CA LYS A 552 -8.93 -3.71 -4.96
C LYS A 552 -9.81 -4.96 -5.01
N TYR A 553 -9.44 -5.96 -5.81
CA TYR A 553 -10.31 -7.11 -6.12
C TYR A 553 -9.81 -8.39 -5.45
N SER A 554 -10.31 -8.69 -4.24
CA SER A 554 -9.73 -9.73 -3.36
C SER A 554 -9.81 -11.18 -3.87
N ASP A 555 -10.57 -11.43 -4.93
CA ASP A 555 -10.69 -12.71 -5.63
C ASP A 555 -9.76 -12.82 -6.86
N SER A 556 -9.26 -11.69 -7.38
CA SER A 556 -8.38 -11.62 -8.56
C SER A 556 -7.08 -12.39 -8.37
N LEU A 557 -6.59 -13.02 -9.44
CA LEU A 557 -5.25 -13.61 -9.52
C LEU A 557 -4.12 -12.62 -9.21
N PHE A 558 -4.36 -11.33 -9.45
CA PHE A 558 -3.42 -10.22 -9.27
C PHE A 558 -3.56 -9.52 -7.91
N TYR A 559 -4.37 -10.06 -7.00
CA TYR A 559 -4.59 -9.43 -5.69
C TYR A 559 -3.33 -9.51 -4.81
N THR A 560 -2.91 -8.39 -4.20
CA THR A 560 -1.64 -8.28 -3.46
C THR A 560 -1.50 -9.26 -2.29
N ASP A 561 -2.60 -9.69 -1.66
CA ASP A 561 -2.58 -10.78 -0.67
C ASP A 561 -2.41 -12.14 -1.37
N THR A 562 -1.25 -12.76 -1.14
CA THR A 562 -0.84 -14.03 -1.74
C THR A 562 -1.67 -15.23 -1.29
N THR A 563 -2.44 -15.10 -0.21
CA THR A 563 -3.31 -16.18 0.32
C THR A 563 -4.63 -16.32 -0.44
N LYS A 564 -4.93 -15.39 -1.37
CA LYS A 564 -6.15 -15.34 -2.17
C LYS A 564 -5.85 -15.42 -3.68
N GLY A 565 -6.89 -15.57 -4.50
CA GLY A 565 -6.81 -15.51 -5.96
C GLY A 565 -5.87 -16.53 -6.63
N ASN A 566 -6.34 -17.76 -6.84
CA ASN A 566 -5.53 -18.84 -7.45
C ASN A 566 -5.92 -19.18 -8.90
N LYS A 567 -6.78 -18.38 -9.52
CA LYS A 567 -7.32 -18.56 -10.87
C LYS A 567 -7.73 -17.20 -11.42
N LEU A 568 -7.87 -17.09 -12.74
CA LEU A 568 -8.46 -15.91 -13.36
C LEU A 568 -9.94 -15.79 -12.95
N THR A 569 -10.32 -14.56 -12.60
CA THR A 569 -11.70 -14.14 -12.33
C THR A 569 -12.33 -13.50 -13.57
N THR A 570 -13.63 -13.16 -13.50
CA THR A 570 -14.31 -12.41 -14.57
C THR A 570 -13.64 -11.08 -14.87
N ILE A 571 -13.14 -10.34 -13.86
CA ILE A 571 -12.46 -9.07 -14.09
C ILE A 571 -11.06 -9.26 -14.70
N ASP A 572 -10.33 -10.32 -14.31
CA ASP A 572 -9.03 -10.65 -14.91
C ASP A 572 -9.18 -11.02 -16.40
N LEU A 573 -10.15 -11.87 -16.72
CA LEU A 573 -10.48 -12.26 -18.10
C LEU A 573 -10.93 -11.06 -18.94
N LYS A 574 -11.66 -10.11 -18.35
CA LYS A 574 -12.05 -8.86 -19.02
C LYS A 574 -10.89 -7.89 -19.20
N ALA A 575 -9.94 -7.82 -18.27
CA ALA A 575 -8.70 -7.08 -18.46
C ALA A 575 -7.84 -7.70 -19.57
N ILE A 576 -7.78 -9.04 -19.66
CA ILE A 576 -7.15 -9.76 -20.80
C ILE A 576 -7.83 -9.39 -22.13
N GLN A 577 -9.17 -9.36 -22.18
CA GLN A 577 -9.92 -8.97 -23.38
C GLN A 577 -9.66 -7.53 -23.84
N LEU A 578 -9.45 -6.58 -22.91
CA LEU A 578 -9.04 -5.22 -23.25
C LEU A 578 -7.57 -5.15 -23.68
N MET A 579 -6.66 -5.77 -22.92
CA MET A 579 -5.22 -5.81 -23.18
C MET A 579 -4.90 -6.40 -24.55
N TYR A 580 -5.61 -7.45 -24.96
CA TYR A 580 -5.50 -8.09 -26.27
C TYR A 580 -6.70 -7.78 -27.19
N GLY A 581 -7.32 -6.61 -26.99
CA GLY A 581 -8.18 -5.97 -27.96
C GLY A 581 -7.38 -5.29 -29.08
N LYS A 582 -8.07 -4.78 -30.11
CA LYS A 582 -7.44 -4.12 -31.27
C LYS A 582 -6.88 -2.72 -30.96
N SER A 583 -7.44 -2.04 -29.97
CA SER A 583 -7.12 -0.63 -29.66
C SER A 583 -5.88 -0.47 -28.78
N VAL A 584 -5.59 -1.44 -27.91
CA VAL A 584 -4.46 -1.40 -26.99
C VAL A 584 -3.25 -2.04 -27.69
N THR A 585 -2.24 -1.25 -28.05
CA THR A 585 -1.03 -1.71 -28.75
C THR A 585 0.16 -1.89 -27.79
N ASN A 586 1.25 -2.48 -28.28
CA ASN A 586 2.51 -2.58 -27.52
C ASN A 586 3.18 -1.21 -27.39
N GLY A 587 3.87 -0.94 -26.28
CA GLY A 587 4.60 0.31 -26.05
C GLY A 587 3.77 1.54 -25.63
N LEU A 588 2.45 1.42 -25.49
CA LEU A 588 1.60 2.52 -24.99
C LEU A 588 1.90 2.84 -23.52
N THR A 589 1.93 4.12 -23.16
CA THR A 589 2.06 4.58 -21.77
C THR A 589 0.78 4.36 -20.95
N LYS A 590 0.86 4.46 -19.61
CA LYS A 590 -0.31 4.36 -18.71
C LYS A 590 -1.38 5.42 -19.02
N SER A 591 -0.97 6.63 -19.37
CA SER A 591 -1.89 7.71 -19.77
C SER A 591 -2.60 7.42 -21.11
N GLN A 592 -1.85 7.04 -22.15
CA GLN A 592 -2.42 6.66 -23.45
C GLN A 592 -3.37 5.46 -23.34
N THR A 593 -3.02 4.47 -22.51
CA THR A 593 -3.86 3.30 -22.28
C THR A 593 -5.13 3.69 -21.52
N LYS A 594 -5.06 4.56 -20.50
CA LYS A 594 -6.25 5.06 -19.77
C LYS A 594 -7.24 5.70 -20.74
N ALA A 595 -6.78 6.56 -21.66
CA ALA A 595 -7.62 7.22 -22.66
C ALA A 595 -8.22 6.29 -23.74
N ILE A 596 -7.83 5.00 -23.77
CA ILE A 596 -8.37 3.99 -24.68
C ILE A 596 -9.35 3.04 -23.96
N VAL A 597 -9.10 2.73 -22.68
CA VAL A 597 -9.91 1.77 -21.89
C VAL A 597 -10.98 2.44 -21.04
N ASN A 598 -10.78 3.71 -20.69
CA ASN A 598 -11.79 4.63 -20.17
C ASN A 598 -11.90 5.82 -21.16
N PRO A 599 -12.56 5.64 -22.33
CA PRO A 599 -12.68 6.65 -23.38
C PRO A 599 -13.85 7.62 -23.20
#